data_AF-A0A2T7TN99-F1
#
_entry.id   AF-A0A2T7TN99-F1
#
_cell.length_a   1.000
_cell.length_b   1.000
_cell.length_c   1.000
_cell.angle_alpha   90.00
_cell.angle_beta   90.00
_cell.angle_gamma   90.00
#
_symmetry.space_group_name_H-M   'P 1'
#
loop_
_entity.id
_entity.type
_entity.pdbx_description
1 polymer ?
#
loop_
_entity_poly.entity_id
_entity_poly.type
_entity_poly.pdbx_seq_one_letter_code
_entity_poly.pdbx_strand_id
1 'polypeptide(L)'
;MAGALRKTMIYLGLADGDEHYESEQKNLQSRNEDHLVDYDRDDRHADAPQAARLAPVDEYRAPVTPIKRAQSSREDSAALRQITTVHPRSYNDAKLIGESFRDGIPVIMNVTDMGESDAKRLVDFSAGLVFGLHGSIERVTNKVFLLSPSYIEVLGEDQKASEAQASFFNQS
;
A
#
# COMPACT_ATOMS: atom_id res chain seq x y z
N MET A 1 -27.67 -24.71 -5.55
CA MET A 1 -27.13 -23.34 -5.73
C MET A 1 -26.82 -22.68 -4.38
N ALA A 2 -25.87 -23.23 -3.60
CA ALA A 2 -25.53 -22.72 -2.26
C ALA A 2 -24.09 -22.15 -2.16
N GLY A 3 -23.29 -22.24 -3.23
CA GLY A 3 -21.88 -21.85 -3.21
C GLY A 3 -21.61 -20.35 -3.37
N ALA A 4 -22.56 -19.58 -3.91
CA ALA A 4 -22.37 -18.14 -4.14
C ALA A 4 -22.39 -17.33 -2.83
N LEU A 5 -23.30 -17.69 -1.92
CA LEU A 5 -23.43 -17.05 -0.61
C LEU A 5 -22.23 -17.34 0.30
N ARG A 6 -21.62 -18.53 0.18
CA ARG A 6 -20.40 -18.90 0.91
C ARG A 6 -19.21 -18.03 0.50
N LYS A 7 -19.04 -17.77 -0.81
CA LYS A 7 -17.92 -16.98 -1.34
C LYS A 7 -18.00 -15.51 -0.90
N THR A 8 -19.19 -14.91 -0.88
CA THR A 8 -19.35 -13.54 -0.39
C THR A 8 -19.11 -13.44 1.11
N MET A 9 -19.46 -14.48 1.87
CA MET A 9 -19.20 -14.54 3.32
C MET A 9 -17.72 -14.64 3.65
N ILE A 10 -16.94 -15.41 2.86
CA ILE A 10 -15.49 -15.49 2.99
C ILE A 10 -14.83 -14.16 2.57
N TYR A 11 -15.29 -13.53 1.48
CA TYR A 11 -14.77 -12.24 1.02
C TYR A 11 -15.02 -11.09 2.02
N LEU A 12 -16.14 -11.14 2.74
CA LEU A 12 -16.47 -10.17 3.80
C LEU A 12 -15.83 -10.49 5.15
N GLY A 13 -15.00 -11.54 5.25
CA GLY A 13 -14.34 -11.96 6.48
C GLY A 13 -15.29 -12.48 7.57
N LEU A 14 -16.51 -12.89 7.18
CA LEU A 14 -17.54 -13.41 8.10
C LEU A 14 -17.46 -14.94 8.29
N ALA A 15 -16.54 -15.60 7.58
CA ALA A 15 -16.27 -17.03 7.72
C ALA A 15 -14.77 -17.29 7.55
N ASP A 16 -14.16 -17.99 8.51
CA ASP A 16 -12.80 -18.51 8.37
C ASP A 16 -12.78 -19.55 7.25
N GLY A 17 -12.00 -19.25 6.22
CA GLY A 17 -11.72 -20.20 5.14
C GLY A 17 -10.50 -21.01 5.53
N ASP A 18 -10.70 -22.24 6.00
CA ASP A 18 -9.63 -23.22 6.09
C ASP A 18 -9.05 -23.45 4.68
N GLU A 19 -7.85 -22.91 4.44
CA GLU A 19 -7.05 -23.16 3.25
C GLU A 19 -6.46 -24.57 3.30
N HIS A 20 -7.23 -25.57 2.91
CA HIS A 20 -6.68 -26.88 2.52
C HIS A 20 -7.41 -27.40 1.29
N TYR A 21 -6.93 -27.01 0.11
CA TYR A 21 -7.15 -27.76 -1.12
C TYR A 21 -5.82 -27.85 -1.89
N GLU A 22 -5.10 -28.93 -1.62
CA GLU A 22 -4.13 -29.51 -2.53
C GLU A 22 -4.83 -29.99 -3.80
N SER A 23 -4.16 -29.91 -4.95
CA SER A 23 -4.38 -30.86 -6.03
C SER A 23 -3.10 -31.07 -6.82
N GLU A 24 -2.48 -32.23 -6.59
CA GLU A 24 -1.41 -32.82 -7.38
C GLU A 24 -1.81 -33.03 -8.87
N GLN A 25 -0.85 -32.87 -9.78
CA GLN A 25 -0.86 -33.51 -11.11
C GLN A 25 0.49 -34.18 -11.42
N LYS A 26 0.58 -35.45 -11.02
CA LYS A 26 1.03 -36.63 -11.81
C LYS A 26 2.20 -36.45 -12.79
N ASN A 27 3.39 -36.98 -12.45
CA ASN A 27 4.01 -38.16 -13.09
C ASN A 27 5.39 -38.44 -12.47
N LEU A 28 5.67 -39.68 -12.06
CA LEU A 28 6.92 -40.45 -12.28
C LEU A 28 6.99 -41.65 -11.31
N GLN A 29 6.58 -42.80 -11.83
CA GLN A 29 7.17 -44.15 -11.72
C GLN A 29 7.92 -44.62 -10.45
N SER A 30 7.55 -45.85 -10.06
CA SER A 30 8.30 -46.87 -9.29
C SER A 30 8.18 -46.75 -7.77
N ARG A 31 7.97 -47.79 -6.94
CA ARG A 31 7.89 -49.26 -7.09
C ARG A 31 7.78 -49.80 -5.65
N ASN A 32 7.09 -50.94 -5.47
CA ASN A 32 7.02 -51.77 -4.23
C ASN A 32 6.29 -51.13 -3.03
N GLU A 33 5.62 -51.84 -2.12
CA GLU A 33 5.35 -53.26 -1.88
C GLU A 33 4.13 -53.30 -0.92
N ASP A 34 3.34 -54.35 -1.03
CA ASP A 34 2.16 -54.68 -0.21
C ASP A 34 2.43 -54.57 1.30
N HIS A 35 1.48 -54.05 2.10
CA HIS A 35 1.25 -54.45 3.50
C HIS A 35 -0.19 -54.08 3.90
N LEU A 36 -1.09 -55.07 3.83
CA LEU A 36 -2.43 -55.04 4.41
C LEU A 36 -2.32 -55.44 5.88
N VAL A 37 -2.83 -54.61 6.79
CA VAL A 37 -3.08 -55.00 8.18
C VAL A 37 -4.52 -54.64 8.55
N ASP A 38 -5.31 -55.70 8.63
CA ASP A 38 -6.63 -55.82 9.20
C ASP A 38 -6.58 -55.64 10.72
N TYR A 39 -7.46 -54.83 11.28
CA TYR A 39 -7.66 -54.77 12.72
C TYR A 39 -9.15 -54.99 13.02
N ASP A 40 -9.37 -56.19 13.55
CA ASP A 40 -10.57 -56.71 14.19
C ASP A 40 -11.32 -55.68 15.03
N ARG A 41 -12.62 -55.60 14.75
CA ARG A 41 -13.66 -55.03 15.60
C ARG A 41 -13.94 -56.03 16.73
N ASP A 42 -13.54 -55.71 17.96
CA ASP A 42 -14.02 -56.41 19.16
C ASP A 42 -14.83 -55.44 20.03
N ASP A 43 -16.15 -55.57 19.94
CA ASP A 43 -17.16 -54.97 20.81
C ASP A 43 -17.12 -55.64 22.19
N ARG A 44 -16.69 -54.93 23.24
CA ARG A 44 -16.99 -55.33 24.63
C ARG A 44 -17.55 -54.18 25.46
N HIS A 45 -18.78 -54.43 25.91
CA HIS A 45 -19.65 -53.56 26.70
C HIS A 45 -19.14 -53.33 28.14
N ALA A 46 -19.39 -52.09 28.58
CA ALA A 46 -19.87 -51.64 29.90
C ALA A 46 -18.96 -51.77 31.15
N ASP A 47 -18.50 -50.62 31.65
CA ASP A 47 -18.79 -50.20 33.03
C ASP A 47 -18.85 -48.66 33.15
N ALA A 48 -19.74 -48.17 34.01
CA ALA A 48 -20.13 -46.77 34.16
C ALA A 48 -19.15 -45.98 35.07
N PRO A 49 -19.17 -44.64 35.07
CA PRO A 49 -18.04 -43.81 35.47
C PRO A 49 -17.92 -43.69 37.00
N GLN A 50 -16.71 -43.94 37.53
CA GLN A 50 -16.36 -43.50 38.89
C GLN A 50 -16.15 -41.99 38.90
N ALA A 51 -17.05 -41.30 39.61
CA ALA A 51 -16.95 -39.88 39.90
C ALA A 51 -15.69 -39.58 40.72
N ALA A 52 -14.61 -39.22 40.03
CA ALA A 52 -13.44 -38.62 40.64
C ALA A 52 -13.86 -37.27 41.25
N ARG A 53 -13.58 -37.11 42.55
CA ARG A 53 -13.84 -35.90 43.32
C ARG A 53 -13.16 -34.71 42.64
N LEU A 54 -13.95 -33.69 42.28
CA LEU A 54 -13.46 -32.43 41.76
C LEU A 54 -12.65 -31.72 42.85
N ALA A 55 -11.35 -31.56 42.64
CA ALA A 55 -10.55 -30.59 43.38
C ALA A 55 -11.06 -29.16 43.03
N PRO A 56 -10.92 -28.17 43.93
CA PRO A 56 -11.31 -26.80 43.62
C PRO A 56 -10.50 -26.34 42.41
N VAL A 57 -11.20 -25.95 41.35
CA VAL A 57 -10.58 -25.34 40.18
C VAL A 57 -10.21 -23.92 40.62
N ASP A 58 -8.96 -23.71 41.00
CA ASP A 58 -8.43 -22.35 41.05
C ASP A 58 -8.55 -21.79 39.64
N GLU A 59 -9.39 -20.77 39.47
CA GLU A 59 -9.58 -20.03 38.23
C GLU A 59 -8.24 -19.39 37.84
N TYR A 60 -7.43 -20.13 37.08
CA TYR A 60 -6.21 -19.59 36.50
C TYR A 60 -6.60 -18.63 35.37
N ARG A 61 -6.83 -17.37 35.74
CA ARG A 61 -7.09 -16.30 34.77
C ARG A 61 -5.75 -15.89 34.16
N ALA A 62 -5.54 -16.26 32.90
CA ALA A 62 -4.33 -15.87 32.16
C ALA A 62 -4.17 -14.33 32.17
N PRO A 63 -2.97 -13.80 32.44
CA PRO A 63 -2.75 -12.35 32.41
C PRO A 63 -2.92 -11.83 30.99
N VAL A 64 -3.89 -10.94 30.81
CA VAL A 64 -4.16 -10.30 29.52
C VAL A 64 -3.10 -9.21 29.32
N THR A 65 -2.25 -9.36 28.30
CA THR A 65 -1.30 -8.32 27.90
C THR A 65 -2.07 -7.14 27.30
N PRO A 66 -1.85 -5.90 27.78
CA PRO A 66 -2.48 -4.73 27.19
C PRO A 66 -2.06 -4.58 25.72
N ILE A 67 -3.04 -4.46 24.82
CA ILE A 67 -2.79 -4.17 23.41
C ILE A 67 -2.20 -2.75 23.33
N LYS A 68 -0.90 -2.66 23.09
CA LYS A 68 -0.25 -1.39 22.75
C LYS A 68 -0.79 -0.96 21.40
N ARG A 69 -1.67 0.06 21.37
CA ARG A 69 -2.04 0.75 20.12
C ARG A 69 -0.75 1.26 19.48
N ALA A 70 -0.46 0.77 18.27
CA ALA A 70 0.59 1.32 17.45
C ALA A 70 0.36 2.82 17.26
N GLN A 71 1.40 3.63 17.47
CA GLN A 71 1.37 5.08 17.24
C GLN A 71 1.37 5.35 15.72
N SER A 72 0.28 5.06 15.02
CA SER A 72 0.24 5.12 13.55
C SER A 72 -0.19 6.47 12.98
N SER A 73 -0.05 7.58 13.71
CA SER A 73 -0.62 8.87 13.25
C SER A 73 0.32 10.07 13.26
N ARG A 74 1.56 9.91 13.76
CA ARG A 74 2.50 11.05 13.83
C ARG A 74 3.35 11.24 12.57
N GLU A 75 3.63 10.18 11.83
CA GLU A 75 4.51 10.25 10.65
C GLU A 75 3.81 10.88 9.44
N ASP A 76 2.55 10.53 9.15
CA ASP A 76 1.77 11.14 8.05
C ASP A 76 1.54 12.65 8.25
N SER A 77 1.43 13.10 9.50
CA SER A 77 1.25 14.52 9.83
C SER A 77 2.53 15.35 9.66
N ALA A 78 3.71 14.71 9.65
CA ALA A 78 4.99 15.41 9.49
C ALA A 78 5.28 15.74 8.03
N ALA A 79 4.87 14.88 7.09
CA ALA A 79 5.05 15.08 5.65
C ALA A 79 4.37 16.36 5.14
N LEU A 80 3.22 16.74 5.71
CA LEU A 80 2.46 17.94 5.33
C LEU A 80 3.12 19.28 5.74
N ARG A 81 4.24 19.27 6.46
CA ARG A 81 4.87 20.50 7.00
C ARG A 81 6.12 20.95 6.24
N GLN A 82 6.58 20.19 5.26
CA GLN A 82 7.82 20.46 4.56
C GLN A 82 7.56 20.83 3.11
N ILE A 83 8.27 21.86 2.64
CA ILE A 83 8.35 22.25 1.22
C ILE A 83 9.83 22.34 0.89
N THR A 84 10.24 21.74 -0.22
CA THR A 84 11.63 21.77 -0.68
C THR A 84 11.77 22.80 -1.80
N THR A 85 12.78 23.65 -1.76
CA THR A 85 13.11 24.56 -2.86
C THR A 85 14.39 24.12 -3.55
N VAL A 86 14.38 24.01 -4.87
CA VAL A 86 15.52 23.61 -5.70
C VAL A 86 15.83 24.73 -6.70
N HIS A 87 17.11 25.09 -6.78
CA HIS A 87 17.65 26.06 -7.74
C HIS A 87 18.56 25.34 -8.73
N PRO A 88 17.98 24.56 -9.67
CA PRO A 88 18.75 23.76 -10.62
C PRO A 88 19.69 24.64 -11.46
N ARG A 89 20.87 24.11 -11.72
CA ARG A 89 21.89 24.71 -12.60
C ARG A 89 22.12 23.84 -13.84
N SER A 90 21.65 22.60 -13.81
CA SER A 90 21.77 21.65 -14.92
C SER A 90 20.59 20.69 -14.96
N TYR A 91 20.42 19.98 -16.08
CA TYR A 91 19.39 18.95 -16.20
C TYR A 91 19.57 17.78 -15.19
N ASN A 92 20.78 17.55 -14.69
CA ASN A 92 21.04 16.47 -13.72
C ASN A 92 20.32 16.68 -12.38
N ASP A 93 19.96 17.92 -12.05
CA ASP A 93 19.21 18.27 -10.84
C ASP A 93 17.75 17.74 -10.88
N ALA A 94 17.28 17.28 -12.05
CA ALA A 94 16.02 16.55 -12.22
C ALA A 94 15.85 15.41 -11.21
N LYS A 95 16.93 14.69 -10.90
CA LYS A 95 16.89 13.59 -9.94
C LYS A 95 16.45 14.06 -8.56
N LEU A 96 17.01 15.16 -8.06
CA LEU A 96 16.70 15.71 -6.72
C LEU A 96 15.23 16.15 -6.63
N ILE A 97 14.72 16.78 -7.69
CA ILE A 97 13.32 17.19 -7.80
C ILE A 97 12.41 15.96 -7.76
N GLY A 98 12.72 14.95 -8.59
CA GLY A 98 11.92 13.72 -8.67
C GLY A 98 11.91 12.91 -7.38
N GLU A 99 13.06 12.79 -6.70
CA GLU A 99 13.15 12.11 -5.40
C GLU A 99 12.31 12.83 -4.34
N SER A 100 12.48 14.14 -4.18
CA SER A 100 11.70 14.93 -3.23
C SER A 100 10.20 14.83 -3.48
N PHE A 101 9.79 14.94 -4.75
CA PHE A 101 8.39 14.89 -5.14
C PHE A 101 7.78 13.50 -4.94
N ARG A 102 8.52 12.44 -5.27
CA ARG A 102 8.09 11.05 -5.03
C ARG A 102 7.89 10.74 -3.55
N ASP A 103 8.69 11.36 -2.68
CA ASP A 103 8.56 11.24 -1.23
C ASP A 103 7.36 12.04 -0.67
N GLY A 104 6.57 12.67 -1.55
CA GLY A 104 5.40 13.45 -1.18
C GLY A 104 5.71 14.87 -0.71
N ILE A 105 6.95 15.34 -0.88
CA ILE A 105 7.31 16.70 -0.47
C ILE A 105 7.06 17.64 -1.65
N PRO A 106 6.19 18.67 -1.52
CA PRO A 106 6.02 19.68 -2.55
C PRO A 106 7.33 20.40 -2.86
N VAL A 107 7.56 20.71 -4.13
CA VAL A 107 8.83 21.26 -4.63
C VAL A 107 8.63 22.59 -5.33
N ILE A 108 9.33 23.63 -4.87
CA ILE A 108 9.49 24.88 -5.62
C ILE A 108 10.76 24.76 -6.47
N MET A 109 10.62 24.82 -7.79
CA MET A 109 11.71 24.71 -8.74
C MET A 109 11.97 26.07 -9.41
N ASN A 110 13.14 26.65 -9.15
CA ASN A 110 13.58 27.92 -9.74
C ASN A 110 14.63 27.69 -10.84
N VAL A 111 14.20 27.74 -12.10
CA VAL A 111 15.05 27.52 -13.29
C VAL A 111 15.65 28.82 -13.86
N THR A 112 15.67 29.91 -13.09
CA THR A 112 16.16 31.23 -13.53
C THR A 112 17.61 31.16 -14.03
N ASP A 113 18.40 30.30 -13.40
CA ASP A 113 19.83 30.16 -13.65
C ASP A 113 20.19 29.15 -14.75
N MET A 114 19.18 28.54 -15.38
CA MET A 114 19.36 27.57 -16.45
C MET A 114 19.22 28.23 -17.84
N GLY A 115 19.91 27.66 -18.82
CA GLY A 115 19.66 27.96 -20.22
C GLY A 115 18.24 27.58 -20.61
N GLU A 116 17.62 28.35 -21.52
CA GLU A 116 16.21 28.20 -21.89
C GLU A 116 15.85 26.77 -22.36
N SER A 117 16.74 26.14 -23.13
CA SER A 117 16.55 24.76 -23.59
C SER A 117 16.52 23.75 -22.44
N ASP A 118 17.43 23.89 -21.47
CA ASP A 118 17.52 22.97 -20.35
C ASP A 118 16.42 23.22 -19.33
N ALA A 119 16.03 24.48 -19.14
CA ALA A 119 14.87 24.87 -18.33
C ALA A 119 13.59 24.23 -18.87
N LYS A 120 13.34 24.33 -20.19
CA LYS A 120 12.19 23.70 -20.83
C LYS A 120 12.19 22.18 -20.64
N ARG A 121 13.33 21.53 -20.87
CA ARG A 121 13.48 20.09 -20.65
C ARG A 121 13.20 19.67 -19.21
N LEU A 122 13.65 20.47 -18.23
CA LEU A 122 13.42 20.19 -16.82
C LEU A 122 11.95 20.38 -16.42
N VAL A 123 11.27 21.37 -17.01
CA VAL A 123 9.82 21.55 -16.86
C VAL A 123 9.06 20.39 -17.51
N ASP A 124 9.44 19.93 -18.70
CA ASP A 124 8.82 18.78 -19.37
C ASP A 124 9.00 17.49 -18.55
N PHE A 125 10.19 17.28 -17.98
CA PHE A 125 10.45 16.19 -17.03
C PHE A 125 9.53 16.27 -15.81
N SER A 126 9.39 17.47 -15.22
CA SER A 126 8.51 17.72 -14.07
C SER A 126 7.03 17.49 -14.41
N ALA A 127 6.59 17.91 -15.60
CA ALA A 127 5.24 17.65 -16.10
C ALA A 127 4.97 16.13 -16.21
N GLY A 128 5.95 15.36 -16.70
CA GLY A 128 5.88 13.90 -16.71
C GLY A 128 5.78 13.28 -15.31
N LEU A 129 6.54 13.81 -14.34
CA LEU A 129 6.49 13.36 -12.95
C LEU A 129 5.12 13.62 -12.30
N VAL A 130 4.61 14.85 -12.40
CA VAL A 130 3.32 15.20 -11.79
C VAL A 130 2.18 14.44 -12.45
N PHE A 131 2.23 14.24 -13.77
CA PHE A 131 1.25 13.43 -14.48
C PHE A 131 1.27 11.97 -14.01
N GLY A 132 2.46 11.37 -13.89
CA GLY A 132 2.63 9.98 -13.47
C GLY A 132 2.24 9.72 -12.00
N LEU A 133 2.28 10.76 -11.14
CA LEU A 133 1.98 10.65 -9.71
C LEU A 133 0.71 11.41 -9.30
N HIS A 134 -0.12 11.80 -10.27
CA HIS A 134 -1.38 12.53 -10.06
C HIS A 134 -1.24 13.84 -9.26
N GLY A 135 -0.08 14.48 -9.34
CA GLY A 135 0.14 15.80 -8.79
C GLY A 135 -0.25 16.92 -9.75
N SER A 136 0.07 18.14 -9.36
CA SER A 136 -0.10 19.33 -10.17
C SER A 136 1.21 20.10 -10.29
N ILE A 137 1.35 20.82 -11.40
CA ILE A 137 2.44 21.79 -11.61
C ILE A 137 1.82 23.15 -11.89
N GLU A 138 2.24 24.15 -11.15
CA GLU A 138 1.77 25.53 -11.27
C GLU A 138 2.95 26.46 -11.50
N ARG A 139 2.78 27.44 -12.39
CA ARG A 139 3.78 28.50 -12.59
C ARG A 139 3.51 29.62 -11.60
N VAL A 140 4.36 29.75 -10.59
CA VAL A 140 4.24 30.78 -9.55
C VAL A 140 4.69 32.14 -10.07
N THR A 141 5.81 32.18 -10.80
CA THR A 141 6.32 33.40 -11.47
C THR A 141 7.11 33.03 -12.73
N ASN A 142 7.83 34.00 -13.31
CA ASN A 142 8.71 33.69 -14.44
C ASN A 142 9.86 32.76 -14.00
N LYS A 143 10.03 31.63 -14.68
CA LYS A 143 11.06 30.61 -14.39
C LYS A 143 10.97 30.01 -12.98
N VAL A 144 9.85 30.14 -12.29
CA VAL A 144 9.61 29.49 -10.99
C VAL A 144 8.30 28.70 -11.04
N PHE A 145 8.40 27.42 -10.69
CA PHE A 145 7.30 26.47 -10.74
C PHE A 145 7.13 25.80 -9.37
N LEU A 146 5.88 25.50 -9.02
CA LEU A 146 5.50 24.71 -7.86
C LEU A 146 4.99 23.37 -8.34
N LEU A 147 5.56 22.29 -7.81
CA LEU A 147 5.07 20.93 -7.99
C LEU A 147 4.39 20.51 -6.68
N SER A 148 3.10 20.17 -6.75
CA SER A 148 2.30 19.76 -5.61
C SER A 148 1.84 18.30 -5.76
N PRO A 149 2.09 17.42 -4.77
CA PRO A 149 1.55 16.06 -4.74
C PRO A 149 0.02 16.05 -4.76
N SER A 150 -0.57 14.89 -5.09
CA SER A 150 -2.02 14.71 -5.29
C SER A 150 -2.92 15.10 -4.10
N TYR A 151 -2.37 15.12 -2.88
CA TYR A 151 -3.09 15.45 -1.66
C TYR A 151 -2.87 16.89 -1.19
N ILE A 152 -2.12 17.71 -1.93
CA ILE A 152 -1.86 19.11 -1.61
C ILE A 152 -2.61 20.01 -2.61
N GLU A 153 -3.60 20.72 -2.10
CA GLU A 153 -4.36 21.71 -2.86
C GLU A 153 -3.68 23.09 -2.74
N VAL A 154 -3.48 23.76 -3.88
CA VAL A 154 -2.92 25.12 -3.95
C VAL A 154 -4.06 26.09 -4.21
N LEU A 155 -4.33 26.95 -3.23
CA LEU A 155 -5.34 28.02 -3.35
C LEU A 155 -4.66 29.26 -3.92
N GLY A 156 -5.11 29.72 -5.09
CA GLY A 156 -4.59 30.92 -5.75
C GLY A 156 -5.66 31.65 -6.58
N GLU A 157 -5.54 32.98 -6.70
CA GLU A 157 -6.44 33.78 -7.55
C GLU A 157 -6.23 33.50 -9.06
N ASP A 158 -5.06 32.97 -9.44
CA ASP A 158 -4.63 32.72 -10.82
C ASP A 158 -5.11 31.39 -11.43
N GLN A 159 -5.89 30.57 -10.70
CA GLN A 159 -6.39 29.27 -11.21
C GLN A 159 -7.14 29.39 -12.56
N LYS A 160 -7.81 30.52 -12.81
CA LYS A 160 -8.49 30.78 -14.10
C LYS A 160 -7.54 31.02 -15.27
N ALA A 161 -6.32 31.52 -15.01
CA ALA A 161 -5.32 31.75 -16.04
C ALA A 161 -4.49 30.48 -16.31
N SER A 162 -4.29 29.63 -15.30
CA SER A 162 -3.51 28.39 -15.43
C SER A 162 -4.25 27.29 -16.19
N GLU A 163 -5.57 27.13 -16.03
CA GLU A 163 -6.38 26.16 -16.81
C GLU A 163 -6.36 26.45 -18.32
N ALA A 164 -6.34 27.74 -18.69
CA ALA A 164 -6.24 28.19 -20.08
C ALA A 164 -4.84 27.91 -20.67
N GLN A 165 -3.78 28.01 -19.86
CA GLN A 165 -2.41 27.73 -20.29
C GLN A 165 -2.09 26.24 -20.33
N ALA A 166 -2.54 25.45 -19.35
CA ALA A 166 -2.41 23.99 -19.34
C ALA A 166 -3.09 23.35 -20.56
N SER A 167 -4.25 23.88 -20.95
CA SER A 167 -4.95 23.48 -22.19
C SER A 167 -4.22 23.89 -23.48
N PHE A 168 -3.35 24.91 -23.41
CA PHE A 168 -2.56 25.40 -24.54
C PHE A 168 -1.29 24.57 -24.78
N PHE A 169 -0.72 23.98 -23.72
CA PHE A 169 0.46 23.09 -23.83
C PHE A 169 0.13 21.68 -24.34
N ASN A 170 -1.15 21.30 -24.40
CA ASN A 170 -1.59 19.95 -24.77
C ASN A 170 -2.02 19.81 -26.25
N GLN A 171 -1.68 20.78 -27.11
CA GLN A 171 -2.13 20.81 -28.52
C GLN A 171 -1.01 20.78 -29.58
N SER A 172 0.23 20.45 -29.21
CA SER A 172 1.35 20.31 -30.17
C SER A 172 1.89 18.89 -30.23
#